data_AF-A0A6F9BZQ0-F1
#
_entry.id   AF-A0A6F9BZQ0-F1
#
_cell.length_a   1.000
_cell.length_b   1.000
_cell.length_c   1.000
_cell.angle_alpha   90.00
_cell.angle_beta   90.00
_cell.angle_gamma   90.00
#
_symmetry.space_group_name_H-M   'P 1'
#
loop_
_entity.id
_entity.type
_entity.pdbx_description
1 polymer ?
#
loop_
_entity_poly.entity_id
_entity_poly.type
_entity_poly.pdbx_seq_one_letter_code
_entity_poly.pdbx_strand_id
1 'polypeptide(L)'
;MVDWTDAERSAIVGLWGKISVDEIGPQALARLLIVCPWTQRHFSTFGNLSTPAAIMGNPAVAKHGKTVMHGLDRAVKNLDDIKNTYTALSVMHSEKLHVDPDNFRLLADCITVCVAAKLGPAGFTADTQEAFQKFLAVVVSALGRQTNTDMVDWTDAEKSTISAVWGKVDINELGPLALGRVLIVYPWTQRYFGSFGDISTPAAIMGNPKVAAHGKVVCGALDKAVKNMGNILATYKSLSETHANKLFVDPDNFRVLADVLTIVIAAKFGASFTPEIQATWQKFMKVVVAAMGSRTLVVYPQTKTYFSHWTDLSPGSAPVKMHGLTVMGGVLDAVTKIDDLAGGLLTLSELHAFTLRVDPANFKIINHNILVVLAMLFPDDFSPEVHVSVDKFLANLALALSEKYR
;
A
#
# COMPACT_ATOMS: atom_id res chain seq x y z
N MET A 1 -12.38 -13.17 0.24
CA MET A 1 -11.89 -14.05 -0.84
C MET A 1 -11.46 -13.15 -1.97
N VAL A 2 -10.36 -13.47 -2.65
CA VAL A 2 -9.85 -12.67 -3.76
C VAL A 2 -10.44 -13.22 -5.04
N ASP A 3 -10.96 -12.34 -5.90
CA ASP A 3 -11.45 -12.75 -7.20
C ASP A 3 -10.30 -12.68 -8.22
N TRP A 4 -9.94 -13.85 -8.76
CA TRP A 4 -8.94 -14.01 -9.81
C TRP A 4 -9.60 -14.19 -11.17
N THR A 5 -9.21 -13.40 -12.16
CA THR A 5 -9.58 -13.64 -13.56
C THR A 5 -8.81 -14.84 -14.12
N ASP A 6 -9.33 -15.46 -15.19
CA ASP A 6 -8.63 -16.56 -15.87
C ASP A 6 -7.27 -16.12 -16.42
N ALA A 7 -7.17 -14.87 -16.89
CA ALA A 7 -5.93 -14.27 -17.35
C ALA A 7 -4.90 -14.15 -16.21
N GLU A 8 -5.31 -13.66 -15.03
CA GLU A 8 -4.42 -13.57 -13.86
C GLU A 8 -3.94 -14.95 -13.41
N ARG A 9 -4.83 -15.95 -13.36
CA ARG A 9 -4.46 -17.33 -13.01
C ARG A 9 -3.42 -17.89 -13.97
N SER A 10 -3.67 -17.73 -15.27
CA SER A 10 -2.77 -18.19 -16.32
C SER A 10 -1.42 -17.50 -16.25
N ALA A 11 -1.41 -16.18 -16.01
CA ALA A 11 -0.17 -15.40 -15.85
C ALA A 11 0.63 -15.86 -14.62
N ILE A 12 0.00 -16.04 -13.46
CA ILE A 12 0.66 -16.48 -12.22
C ILE A 12 1.24 -17.88 -12.39
N VAL A 13 0.44 -18.85 -12.85
CA VAL A 13 0.89 -20.24 -13.04
C VAL A 13 1.96 -20.33 -14.13
N GLY A 14 1.77 -19.62 -15.24
CA GLY A 14 2.71 -19.57 -16.35
C GLY A 14 4.05 -18.93 -15.99
N LEU A 15 4.03 -17.87 -15.17
CA LEU A 15 5.25 -17.28 -14.61
C LEU A 15 5.95 -18.27 -13.67
N TRP A 16 5.20 -18.91 -12.77
CA TRP A 16 5.77 -19.82 -11.79
C TRP A 16 6.47 -21.01 -12.45
N GLY A 17 5.94 -21.50 -13.57
CA GLY A 17 6.57 -22.55 -14.38
C GLY A 17 7.84 -22.14 -15.13
N LYS A 18 8.15 -20.83 -15.23
CA LYS A 18 9.34 -20.29 -15.92
C LYS A 18 10.50 -19.93 -14.98
N ILE A 19 10.27 -19.96 -13.67
CA ILE A 19 11.29 -19.61 -12.67
C ILE A 19 11.73 -20.85 -11.88
N SER A 20 12.96 -20.83 -11.40
CA SER A 20 13.43 -21.80 -10.39
C SER A 20 13.27 -21.21 -9.00
N VAL A 21 12.39 -21.81 -8.18
CA VAL A 21 12.20 -21.39 -6.77
C VAL A 21 13.48 -21.54 -5.95
N ASP A 22 14.32 -22.52 -6.30
CA ASP A 22 15.62 -22.77 -5.70
C ASP A 22 16.67 -21.70 -6.03
N GLU A 23 16.48 -20.98 -7.14
CA GLU A 23 17.34 -19.90 -7.59
C GLU A 23 16.85 -18.54 -7.06
N ILE A 24 15.57 -18.22 -7.30
CA ILE A 24 14.97 -16.93 -6.95
C ILE A 24 14.93 -16.72 -5.44
N GLY A 25 14.66 -17.77 -4.66
CA GLY A 25 14.53 -17.67 -3.21
C GLY A 25 15.79 -17.13 -2.52
N PRO A 26 16.97 -17.77 -2.70
CA PRO A 26 18.24 -17.26 -2.22
C PRO A 26 18.54 -15.82 -2.66
N GLN A 27 18.32 -15.52 -3.95
CA GLN A 27 18.60 -14.18 -4.51
C GLN A 27 17.72 -13.11 -3.86
N ALA A 28 16.42 -13.37 -3.72
CA ALA A 28 15.47 -12.41 -3.15
C ALA A 28 15.72 -12.17 -1.66
N LEU A 29 16.01 -13.21 -0.88
CA LEU A 29 16.31 -13.04 0.54
C LEU A 29 17.65 -12.33 0.76
N ALA A 30 18.68 -12.68 -0.02
CA ALA A 30 19.95 -11.97 0.05
C ALA A 30 19.79 -10.48 -0.32
N ARG A 31 19.04 -10.20 -1.40
CA ARG A 31 18.72 -8.83 -1.82
C ARG A 31 17.95 -8.07 -0.73
N LEU A 32 16.99 -8.68 -0.05
CA LEU A 32 16.29 -8.07 1.09
C LEU A 32 17.26 -7.66 2.21
N LEU A 33 18.18 -8.55 2.58
CA LEU A 33 19.13 -8.28 3.68
C LEU A 33 20.16 -7.19 3.34
N ILE A 34 20.43 -6.96 2.04
CA ILE A 34 21.33 -5.91 1.56
C ILE A 34 20.60 -4.58 1.40
N VAL A 35 19.43 -4.60 0.74
CA VAL A 35 18.64 -3.38 0.44
C VAL A 35 17.94 -2.85 1.68
N CYS A 36 17.47 -3.74 2.55
CA CYS A 36 16.75 -3.41 3.78
C CYS A 36 17.50 -3.97 5.00
N PRO A 37 18.68 -3.43 5.36
CA PRO A 37 19.56 -4.03 6.36
C PRO A 37 18.95 -4.15 7.77
N TRP A 38 17.93 -3.34 8.11
CA TRP A 38 17.20 -3.50 9.37
C TRP A 38 16.49 -4.85 9.50
N THR A 39 16.19 -5.52 8.38
CA THR A 39 15.57 -6.85 8.37
C THR A 39 16.50 -7.94 8.90
N GLN A 40 17.82 -7.71 8.88
CA GLN A 40 18.82 -8.66 9.41
C GLN A 40 18.59 -9.01 10.88
N ARG A 41 17.97 -8.12 11.67
CA ARG A 41 17.63 -8.36 13.09
C ARG A 41 16.74 -9.58 13.31
N HIS A 42 15.99 -10.00 12.28
CA HIS A 42 15.11 -11.17 12.33
C HIS A 42 15.86 -12.49 12.10
N PHE A 43 17.15 -12.43 11.74
CA PHE A 43 17.96 -13.57 11.31
C PHE A 43 19.25 -13.72 12.13
N SER A 44 19.20 -13.45 13.44
CA SER A 44 20.36 -13.52 14.35
C SER A 44 21.06 -14.88 14.38
N THR A 45 20.37 -15.95 13.99
CA THR A 45 20.91 -17.32 13.93
C THR A 45 21.60 -17.65 12.61
N PHE A 46 21.60 -16.75 11.62
CA PHE A 46 22.17 -17.02 10.29
C PHE A 46 23.68 -16.80 10.23
N GLY A 47 24.31 -16.41 11.33
CA GLY A 47 25.75 -16.15 11.39
C GLY A 47 26.10 -14.79 10.78
N ASN A 48 27.18 -14.71 10.00
CA ASN A 48 27.69 -13.45 9.49
C ASN A 48 26.81 -12.89 8.35
N LEU A 49 26.25 -11.69 8.58
CA LEU A 49 25.46 -10.92 7.61
C LEU A 49 26.01 -9.49 7.41
N SER A 50 27.27 -9.22 7.82
CA SER A 50 27.80 -7.85 7.92
C SER A 50 28.14 -7.17 6.59
N THR A 51 28.27 -7.94 5.51
CA THR A 51 28.62 -7.42 4.18
C THR A 51 27.79 -8.10 3.09
N PRO A 52 27.59 -7.46 1.93
CA PRO A 52 26.91 -8.09 0.80
C PRO A 52 27.51 -9.45 0.40
N ALA A 53 28.84 -9.55 0.32
CA ALA A 53 29.53 -10.82 0.03
C ALA A 53 29.24 -11.90 1.08
N ALA A 54 29.25 -11.53 2.37
CA ALA A 54 28.91 -12.46 3.45
C ALA A 54 27.46 -12.95 3.35
N ILE A 55 26.51 -12.05 3.04
CA ILE A 55 25.09 -12.38 2.86
C ILE A 55 24.90 -13.30 1.64
N MET A 56 25.45 -12.92 0.48
CA MET A 56 25.29 -13.67 -0.78
C MET A 56 25.92 -15.07 -0.70
N GLY A 57 27.00 -15.22 0.05
CA GLY A 57 27.66 -16.51 0.28
C GLY A 57 27.09 -17.33 1.46
N ASN A 58 26.06 -16.83 2.16
CA ASN A 58 25.58 -17.44 3.40
C ASN A 58 24.65 -18.65 3.13
N PRO A 59 25.02 -19.88 3.56
CA PRO A 59 24.19 -21.06 3.34
C PRO A 59 22.83 -21.02 4.06
N ALA A 60 22.74 -20.35 5.21
CA ALA A 60 21.49 -20.21 5.95
C ALA A 60 20.53 -19.25 5.23
N VAL A 61 21.04 -18.16 4.67
CA VAL A 61 20.27 -17.26 3.78
C VAL A 61 19.76 -18.03 2.58
N ALA A 62 20.63 -18.75 1.87
CA ALA A 62 20.20 -19.54 0.71
C ALA A 62 19.13 -20.58 1.09
N LYS A 63 19.35 -21.35 2.16
CA LYS A 63 18.39 -22.35 2.65
C LYS A 63 17.05 -21.72 3.00
N HIS A 64 17.03 -20.59 3.70
CA HIS A 64 15.78 -19.95 4.09
C HIS A 64 15.06 -19.31 2.91
N GLY A 65 15.79 -18.71 1.96
CA GLY A 65 15.21 -18.18 0.73
C GLY A 65 14.46 -19.26 -0.06
N LYS A 66 15.01 -20.48 -0.14
CA LYS A 66 14.34 -21.66 -0.71
C LYS A 66 13.07 -22.01 0.05
N THR A 67 13.14 -22.06 1.38
CA THR A 67 11.97 -22.32 2.24
C THR A 67 10.84 -21.31 1.99
N VAL A 68 11.17 -20.03 1.80
CA VAL A 68 10.18 -18.99 1.49
C VAL A 68 9.50 -19.25 0.15
N MET A 69 10.27 -19.48 -0.92
CA MET A 69 9.69 -19.69 -2.26
C MET A 69 8.90 -21.00 -2.34
N HIS A 70 9.36 -22.09 -1.70
CA HIS A 70 8.54 -23.29 -1.54
C HIS A 70 7.30 -23.08 -0.66
N GLY A 71 7.35 -22.09 0.25
CA GLY A 71 6.17 -21.59 0.92
C GLY A 71 5.15 -21.06 -0.08
N LEU A 72 5.59 -20.23 -1.02
CA LEU A 72 4.77 -19.64 -2.08
C LEU A 72 4.18 -20.65 -3.06
N ASP A 73 4.82 -21.81 -3.28
CA ASP A 73 4.24 -22.92 -4.06
C ASP A 73 2.84 -23.30 -3.55
N ARG A 74 2.62 -23.23 -2.22
CA ARG A 74 1.32 -23.53 -1.61
C ARG A 74 0.27 -22.50 -2.01
N ALA A 75 0.61 -21.22 -2.05
CA ALA A 75 -0.32 -20.18 -2.49
C ALA A 75 -0.64 -20.29 -3.99
N VAL A 76 0.36 -20.58 -4.84
CA VAL A 76 0.12 -20.78 -6.29
C VAL A 76 -0.82 -21.96 -6.54
N LYS A 77 -0.69 -23.04 -5.76
CA LYS A 77 -1.58 -24.21 -5.86
C LYS A 77 -2.98 -23.97 -5.27
N ASN A 78 -3.16 -22.95 -4.45
CA ASN A 78 -4.39 -22.67 -3.71
C ASN A 78 -4.80 -21.19 -3.87
N LEU A 79 -4.81 -20.66 -5.10
CA LEU A 79 -5.07 -19.23 -5.36
C LEU A 79 -6.38 -18.74 -4.73
N ASP A 80 -7.42 -19.57 -4.72
CA ASP A 80 -8.74 -19.23 -4.15
C ASP A 80 -8.79 -19.30 -2.62
N ASP A 81 -7.79 -19.94 -2.00
CA ASP A 81 -7.79 -20.28 -0.58
C ASP A 81 -6.48 -19.91 0.12
N ILE A 82 -5.76 -18.90 -0.38
CA ILE A 82 -4.45 -18.47 0.16
C ILE A 82 -4.55 -18.13 1.66
N LYS A 83 -5.64 -17.46 2.08
CA LYS A 83 -5.87 -17.09 3.49
C LYS A 83 -5.84 -18.33 4.39
N ASN A 84 -6.68 -19.32 4.12
CA ASN A 84 -6.76 -20.52 4.95
C ASN A 84 -5.50 -21.39 4.81
N THR A 85 -4.91 -21.44 3.61
CA THR A 85 -3.64 -22.13 3.34
C THR A 85 -2.51 -21.64 4.27
N TYR A 86 -2.51 -20.35 4.62
CA TYR A 86 -1.47 -19.74 5.46
C TYR A 86 -1.85 -19.50 6.92
N THR A 87 -3.00 -19.97 7.41
CA THR A 87 -3.41 -19.72 8.81
C THR A 87 -2.34 -20.10 9.84
N ALA A 88 -1.72 -21.28 9.71
CA ALA A 88 -0.65 -21.71 10.62
C ALA A 88 0.61 -20.83 10.52
N LEU A 89 0.97 -20.40 9.31
CA LEU A 89 2.11 -19.50 9.09
C LEU A 89 1.82 -18.08 9.59
N SER A 90 0.58 -17.61 9.46
CA SER A 90 0.14 -16.32 9.99
C SER A 90 0.30 -16.28 11.51
N VAL A 91 -0.18 -17.30 12.23
CA VAL A 91 0.01 -17.40 13.69
C VAL A 91 1.49 -17.42 14.05
N MET A 92 2.30 -18.20 13.33
CA MET A 92 3.74 -18.23 13.57
C MET A 92 4.38 -16.86 13.39
N HIS A 93 4.12 -16.17 12.29
CA HIS A 93 4.77 -14.90 11.99
C HIS A 93 4.25 -13.74 12.85
N SER A 94 2.94 -13.69 13.11
CA SER A 94 2.33 -12.57 13.82
C SER A 94 2.33 -12.73 15.34
N GLU A 95 2.09 -13.93 15.87
CA GLU A 95 1.90 -14.16 17.30
C GLU A 95 3.12 -14.78 17.99
N LYS A 96 4.01 -15.45 17.25
CA LYS A 96 5.24 -16.03 17.83
C LYS A 96 6.49 -15.24 17.47
N LEU A 97 6.63 -14.86 16.20
CA LEU A 97 7.80 -14.14 15.70
C LEU A 97 7.61 -12.62 15.72
N HIS A 98 6.36 -12.15 15.85
CA HIS A 98 5.99 -10.73 15.85
C HIS A 98 6.60 -9.93 14.69
N VAL A 99 6.65 -10.53 13.50
CA VAL A 99 7.14 -9.88 12.30
C VAL A 99 6.14 -8.82 11.88
N ASP A 100 6.61 -7.58 11.76
CA ASP A 100 5.80 -6.49 11.22
C ASP A 100 5.43 -6.81 9.76
N PRO A 101 4.12 -6.77 9.39
CA PRO A 101 3.66 -7.08 8.05
C PRO A 101 4.34 -6.29 6.91
N ASP A 102 4.84 -5.09 7.19
CA ASP A 102 5.56 -4.27 6.20
C ASP A 102 6.83 -4.97 5.70
N ASN A 103 7.48 -5.82 6.52
CA ASN A 103 8.66 -6.56 6.06
C ASN A 103 8.33 -7.64 5.01
N PHE A 104 7.10 -8.16 4.98
CA PHE A 104 6.70 -9.08 3.91
C PHE A 104 6.54 -8.35 2.58
N ARG A 105 6.13 -7.07 2.60
CA ARG A 105 6.06 -6.24 1.38
C ARG A 105 7.46 -6.01 0.80
N LEU A 106 8.44 -5.70 1.64
CA LEU A 106 9.83 -5.55 1.20
C LEU A 106 10.38 -6.83 0.55
N LEU A 107 10.07 -8.00 1.11
CA LEU A 107 10.46 -9.27 0.52
C LEU A 107 9.73 -9.53 -0.81
N ALA A 108 8.43 -9.23 -0.89
CA ALA A 108 7.67 -9.32 -2.13
C ALA A 108 8.24 -8.44 -3.24
N ASP A 109 8.67 -7.21 -2.91
CA ASP A 109 9.31 -6.30 -3.85
C ASP A 109 10.66 -6.86 -4.34
N CYS A 110 11.47 -7.41 -3.43
CA CYS A 110 12.73 -8.08 -3.79
C CYS A 110 12.52 -9.33 -4.67
N ILE A 111 11.48 -10.13 -4.39
CA ILE A 111 11.09 -11.27 -5.23
C ILE A 111 10.72 -10.78 -6.64
N THR A 112 9.90 -9.73 -6.73
CA THR A 112 9.48 -9.12 -8.00
C THR A 112 10.70 -8.67 -8.81
N VAL A 113 11.64 -7.97 -8.19
CA VAL A 113 12.88 -7.52 -8.84
C VAL A 113 13.74 -8.69 -9.34
N CYS A 114 13.90 -9.75 -8.54
CA CYS A 114 14.67 -10.93 -8.95
C CYS A 114 14.01 -11.71 -10.10
N VAL A 115 12.69 -11.89 -10.06
CA VAL A 115 11.93 -12.51 -11.15
C VAL A 115 12.03 -11.69 -12.43
N ALA A 116 11.91 -10.37 -12.32
CA ALA A 116 12.02 -9.46 -13.45
C ALA A 116 13.42 -9.52 -14.08
N ALA A 117 14.49 -9.46 -13.28
CA ALA A 117 15.86 -9.64 -13.76
C ALA A 117 16.08 -10.97 -14.48
N LYS A 118 15.48 -12.06 -13.96
CA LYS A 118 15.63 -13.39 -14.53
C LYS A 118 14.93 -13.55 -15.88
N LEU A 119 13.73 -13.00 -16.01
CA LEU A 119 12.86 -13.25 -17.17
C LEU A 119 13.00 -12.17 -18.26
N GLY A 120 13.46 -10.98 -17.90
CA GLY A 120 13.58 -9.82 -18.78
C GLY A 120 12.23 -9.35 -19.35
N PRO A 121 12.24 -8.33 -20.23
CA PRO A 121 11.02 -7.71 -20.74
C PRO A 121 10.11 -8.66 -21.55
N ALA A 122 10.70 -9.69 -22.17
CA ALA A 122 9.95 -10.69 -22.94
C ALA A 122 9.21 -11.70 -22.05
N GLY A 123 9.77 -12.00 -20.86
CA GLY A 123 9.22 -12.99 -19.93
C GLY A 123 8.40 -12.40 -18.77
N PHE A 124 8.59 -11.11 -18.45
CA PHE A 124 7.90 -10.39 -17.38
C PHE A 124 7.23 -9.13 -17.92
N THR A 125 6.11 -9.32 -18.64
CA THR A 125 5.32 -8.23 -19.22
C THR A 125 4.58 -7.42 -18.15
N ALA A 126 4.04 -6.25 -18.51
CA ALA A 126 3.22 -5.43 -17.60
C ALA A 126 2.03 -6.22 -17.01
N ASP A 127 1.29 -6.97 -17.83
CA ASP A 127 0.16 -7.80 -17.37
C ASP A 127 0.62 -8.92 -16.43
N THR A 128 1.80 -9.49 -16.70
CA THR A 128 2.40 -10.53 -15.84
C THR A 128 2.82 -9.94 -14.50
N GLN A 129 3.45 -8.76 -14.50
CA GLN A 129 3.81 -8.03 -13.30
C GLN A 129 2.55 -7.66 -12.50
N GLU A 130 1.49 -7.21 -13.16
CA GLU A 130 0.22 -6.88 -12.51
C GLU A 130 -0.35 -8.10 -11.77
N ALA A 131 -0.50 -9.23 -12.47
CA ALA A 131 -1.01 -10.46 -11.85
C ALA A 131 -0.10 -10.95 -10.71
N PHE A 132 1.23 -10.86 -10.88
CA PHE A 132 2.20 -11.31 -9.89
C PHE A 132 2.25 -10.43 -8.64
N GLN A 133 2.20 -9.11 -8.78
CA GLN A 133 2.12 -8.19 -7.65
C GLN A 133 0.80 -8.35 -6.90
N LYS A 134 -0.33 -8.58 -7.60
CA LYS A 134 -1.60 -8.95 -6.96
C LYS A 134 -1.43 -10.19 -6.10
N PHE A 135 -0.85 -11.25 -6.67
CA PHE A 135 -0.57 -12.50 -5.98
C PHE A 135 0.24 -12.27 -4.70
N LEU A 136 1.37 -11.56 -4.79
CA LEU A 136 2.19 -11.29 -3.63
C LEU A 136 1.49 -10.41 -2.59
N ALA A 137 0.69 -9.42 -2.99
CA ALA A 137 -0.10 -8.60 -2.07
C ALA A 137 -1.11 -9.45 -1.27
N VAL A 138 -1.75 -10.42 -1.93
CA VAL A 138 -2.67 -11.38 -1.28
C VAL A 138 -1.93 -12.29 -0.32
N VAL A 139 -0.75 -12.79 -0.71
CA VAL A 139 0.11 -13.57 0.18
C VAL A 139 0.53 -12.78 1.42
N VAL A 140 1.01 -11.54 1.24
CA VAL A 140 1.39 -10.64 2.34
C VAL A 140 0.21 -10.43 3.29
N SER A 141 -0.97 -10.16 2.74
CA SER A 141 -2.20 -10.00 3.52
C SER A 141 -2.53 -11.26 4.33
N ALA A 142 -2.37 -12.45 3.74
CA ALA A 142 -2.60 -13.72 4.40
C ALA A 142 -1.53 -14.08 5.45
N LEU A 143 -0.28 -13.64 5.29
CA LEU A 143 0.79 -13.88 6.27
C LEU A 143 0.76 -12.91 7.46
N GLY A 144 0.19 -11.72 7.27
CA GLY A 144 -0.13 -10.81 8.37
C GLY A 144 -1.08 -11.47 9.38
N ARG A 145 -1.26 -10.83 10.55
CA ARG A 145 -2.13 -11.38 11.61
C ARG A 145 -3.54 -11.62 11.06
N GLN A 146 -3.89 -12.89 10.90
CA GLN A 146 -5.24 -13.28 10.54
C GLN A 146 -6.10 -13.21 11.80
N THR A 147 -7.11 -12.37 11.79
CA THR A 147 -8.23 -12.57 12.70
C THR A 147 -9.07 -13.70 12.11
N ASN A 148 -9.17 -14.81 12.84
CA ASN A 148 -10.03 -15.92 12.44
C ASN A 148 -11.46 -15.38 12.31
N THR A 149 -12.12 -15.80 11.24
CA THR A 149 -13.50 -15.45 10.86
C THR A 149 -13.65 -14.09 10.19
N ASP A 150 -14.66 -14.00 9.32
CA ASP A 150 -15.17 -12.77 8.74
C ASP A 150 -15.82 -11.84 9.79
N MET A 151 -15.58 -12.11 11.08
CA MET A 151 -16.03 -11.40 12.26
C MET A 151 -14.83 -11.11 13.16
N VAL A 152 -14.68 -9.87 13.61
CA VAL A 152 -13.71 -9.57 14.66
C VAL A 152 -14.32 -10.01 15.98
N ASP A 153 -13.60 -10.83 16.75
CA ASP A 153 -14.00 -11.13 18.11
C ASP A 153 -13.86 -9.86 18.96
N TRP A 154 -15.02 -9.28 19.24
CA TRP A 154 -15.20 -8.17 20.14
C TRP A 154 -15.58 -8.69 21.51
N THR A 155 -14.79 -8.38 22.52
CA THR A 155 -15.25 -8.58 23.90
C THR A 155 -16.43 -7.65 24.18
N ASP A 156 -17.29 -8.01 25.14
CA ASP A 156 -18.42 -7.14 25.49
C ASP A 156 -17.94 -5.78 26.05
N ALA A 157 -16.78 -5.76 26.70
CA ALA A 157 -16.10 -4.52 27.11
C ALA A 157 -15.73 -3.65 25.89
N GLU A 158 -15.16 -4.23 24.84
CA GLU A 158 -14.83 -3.50 23.62
C GLU A 158 -16.08 -2.95 22.93
N LYS A 159 -17.14 -3.78 22.78
CA LYS A 159 -18.42 -3.32 22.20
C LYS A 159 -19.03 -2.18 22.99
N SER A 160 -19.00 -2.28 24.32
CA SER A 160 -19.49 -1.25 25.23
C SER A 160 -18.68 0.04 25.09
N THR A 161 -17.36 -0.05 25.06
CA THR A 161 -16.47 1.12 24.88
C THR A 161 -16.70 1.79 23.52
N ILE A 162 -16.79 1.04 22.42
CA ILE A 162 -17.06 1.60 21.08
C ILE A 162 -18.42 2.30 21.07
N SER A 163 -19.46 1.66 21.61
CA SER A 163 -20.80 2.23 21.69
C SER A 163 -20.85 3.47 22.57
N ALA A 164 -20.10 3.49 23.68
CA ALA A 164 -20.04 4.64 24.59
C ALA A 164 -19.29 5.83 23.98
N VAL A 165 -18.23 5.58 23.21
CA VAL A 165 -17.55 6.64 22.43
C VAL A 165 -18.51 7.17 21.37
N TRP A 166 -19.10 6.30 20.56
CA TRP A 166 -19.98 6.71 19.47
C TRP A 166 -21.26 7.40 19.95
N GLY A 167 -21.82 6.98 21.09
CA GLY A 167 -23.03 7.57 21.67
C GLY A 167 -22.86 9.03 22.12
N LYS A 168 -21.62 9.52 22.24
CA LYS A 168 -21.31 10.94 22.55
C LYS A 168 -20.97 11.75 21.29
N VAL A 169 -20.97 11.14 20.11
CA VAL A 169 -20.66 11.80 18.85
C VAL A 169 -21.92 12.46 18.28
N ASP A 170 -21.87 13.78 18.05
CA ASP A 170 -22.80 14.44 17.14
C ASP A 170 -22.27 14.36 15.71
N ILE A 171 -22.96 13.58 14.87
CA ILE A 171 -22.57 13.39 13.46
C ILE A 171 -22.66 14.69 12.64
N ASN A 172 -23.49 15.65 13.07
CA ASN A 172 -23.62 16.93 12.40
C ASN A 172 -22.41 17.83 12.61
N GLU A 173 -21.67 17.60 13.69
CA GLU A 173 -20.47 18.35 14.02
C GLU A 173 -19.21 17.57 13.60
N LEU A 174 -19.14 16.29 13.99
CA LEU A 174 -17.98 15.44 13.75
C LEU A 174 -17.72 15.22 12.26
N GLY A 175 -18.77 14.93 11.48
CA GLY A 175 -18.66 14.63 10.06
C GLY A 175 -18.04 15.76 9.25
N PRO A 176 -18.63 16.97 9.25
CA PRO A 176 -18.06 18.12 8.56
C PRO A 176 -16.64 18.46 9.03
N LEU A 177 -16.37 18.40 10.34
CA LEU A 177 -15.06 18.71 10.90
C LEU A 177 -13.99 17.69 10.46
N ALA A 178 -14.31 16.41 10.48
CA ALA A 178 -13.38 15.35 10.07
C ALA A 178 -13.08 15.42 8.57
N LEU A 179 -14.11 15.51 7.72
CA LEU A 179 -13.88 15.59 6.27
C LEU A 179 -13.16 16.90 5.89
N GLY A 180 -13.53 18.03 6.49
CA GLY A 180 -12.84 19.30 6.28
C GLY A 180 -11.34 19.21 6.63
N ARG A 181 -11.00 18.60 7.77
CA ARG A 181 -9.60 18.35 8.16
C ARG A 181 -8.86 17.44 7.18
N VAL A 182 -9.49 16.39 6.66
CA VAL A 182 -8.89 15.53 5.63
C VAL A 182 -8.51 16.37 4.41
N LEU A 183 -9.46 17.17 3.90
CA LEU A 183 -9.24 18.00 2.70
C LEU A 183 -8.17 19.08 2.90
N ILE A 184 -8.02 19.62 4.12
CA ILE A 184 -7.03 20.65 4.45
C ILE A 184 -5.64 20.04 4.67
N VAL A 185 -5.52 19.01 5.50
CA VAL A 185 -4.22 18.45 5.94
C VAL A 185 -3.63 17.49 4.89
N TYR A 186 -4.49 16.90 4.05
CA TYR A 186 -4.13 15.94 3.02
C TYR A 186 -4.67 16.43 1.67
N PRO A 187 -4.12 17.51 1.09
CA PRO A 187 -4.72 18.23 -0.04
C PRO A 187 -4.90 17.38 -1.32
N TRP A 188 -4.13 16.29 -1.47
CA TRP A 188 -4.33 15.32 -2.56
C TRP A 188 -5.70 14.64 -2.52
N THR A 189 -6.35 14.55 -1.35
CA THR A 189 -7.69 13.99 -1.21
C THR A 189 -8.76 14.85 -1.89
N GLN A 190 -8.51 16.15 -2.11
CA GLN A 190 -9.45 17.06 -2.75
C GLN A 190 -9.83 16.62 -4.17
N ARG A 191 -8.93 15.89 -4.87
CA ARG A 191 -9.16 15.45 -6.25
C ARG A 191 -10.38 14.53 -6.40
N TYR A 192 -10.75 13.79 -5.35
CA TYR A 192 -11.94 12.93 -5.36
C TYR A 192 -13.26 13.72 -5.30
N PHE A 193 -13.19 15.03 -5.02
CA PHE A 193 -14.35 15.88 -4.73
C PHE A 193 -14.52 17.02 -5.74
N GLY A 194 -14.10 16.84 -7.00
CA GLY A 194 -14.21 17.87 -8.04
C GLY A 194 -15.64 18.41 -8.27
N SER A 195 -16.68 17.62 -7.95
CA SER A 195 -18.08 18.04 -8.02
C SER A 195 -18.55 18.91 -6.84
N PHE A 196 -17.68 19.15 -5.84
CA PHE A 196 -18.04 19.89 -4.63
C PHE A 196 -17.95 21.41 -4.79
N GLY A 197 -17.49 21.89 -5.95
CA GLY A 197 -17.29 23.32 -6.21
C GLY A 197 -15.96 23.78 -5.60
N ASP A 198 -15.93 25.01 -5.07
CA ASP A 198 -14.70 25.55 -4.49
C ASP A 198 -14.35 24.84 -3.17
N ILE A 199 -13.15 24.24 -3.17
CA ILE A 199 -12.48 23.62 -2.02
C ILE A 199 -11.00 24.01 -2.00
N SER A 200 -10.64 25.15 -2.61
CA SER A 200 -9.25 25.58 -2.81
C SER A 200 -8.57 26.13 -1.55
N THR A 201 -9.35 26.59 -0.57
CA THR A 201 -8.84 27.18 0.68
C THR A 201 -9.50 26.55 1.91
N PRO A 202 -8.88 26.63 3.10
CA PRO A 202 -9.51 26.15 4.34
C PRO A 202 -10.89 26.78 4.60
N ALA A 203 -11.05 28.07 4.34
CA ALA A 203 -12.35 28.75 4.50
C ALA A 203 -13.40 28.23 3.51
N ALA A 204 -13.02 28.04 2.24
CA ALA A 204 -13.89 27.44 1.23
C ALA A 204 -14.31 26.02 1.63
N ILE A 205 -13.36 25.18 2.08
CA ILE A 205 -13.63 23.81 2.54
C ILE A 205 -14.60 23.80 3.73
N MET A 206 -14.30 24.57 4.77
CA MET A 206 -15.09 24.56 6.02
C MET A 206 -16.48 25.19 5.84
N GLY A 207 -16.63 26.12 4.90
CA GLY A 207 -17.92 26.71 4.53
C GLY A 207 -18.72 25.91 3.49
N ASN A 208 -18.17 24.83 2.94
CA ASN A 208 -18.80 24.14 1.81
C ASN A 208 -19.93 23.20 2.28
N PRO A 209 -21.20 23.43 1.84
CA PRO A 209 -22.33 22.60 2.27
C PRO A 209 -22.24 21.15 1.78
N LYS A 210 -21.57 20.88 0.65
CA LYS A 210 -21.37 19.52 0.14
C LYS A 210 -20.33 18.76 0.97
N VAL A 211 -19.27 19.43 1.43
CA VAL A 211 -18.32 18.86 2.41
C VAL A 211 -19.06 18.49 3.69
N ALA A 212 -19.86 19.42 4.23
CA ALA A 212 -20.64 19.14 5.43
C ALA A 212 -21.62 17.97 5.24
N ALA A 213 -22.36 17.95 4.13
CA ALA A 213 -23.31 16.87 3.83
C ALA A 213 -22.60 15.52 3.68
N HIS A 214 -21.48 15.45 2.96
CA HIS A 214 -20.76 14.20 2.75
C HIS A 214 -20.08 13.70 4.03
N GLY A 215 -19.56 14.61 4.86
CA GLY A 215 -19.05 14.25 6.19
C GLY A 215 -20.10 13.55 7.06
N LYS A 216 -21.36 13.98 6.98
CA LYS A 216 -22.48 13.29 7.64
C LYS A 216 -22.76 11.91 7.04
N VAL A 217 -22.66 11.76 5.72
CA VAL A 217 -22.80 10.46 5.04
C VAL A 217 -21.73 9.48 5.53
N VAL A 218 -20.48 9.92 5.66
CA VAL A 218 -19.37 9.12 6.23
C VAL A 218 -19.70 8.68 7.66
N CYS A 219 -20.15 9.59 8.52
CA CYS A 219 -20.52 9.25 9.90
C CYS A 219 -21.73 8.32 9.94
N GLY A 220 -22.71 8.48 9.05
CA GLY A 220 -23.85 7.57 8.92
C GLY A 220 -23.44 6.16 8.47
N ALA A 221 -22.39 6.03 7.64
CA ALA A 221 -21.80 4.72 7.35
C ALA A 221 -21.13 4.13 8.61
N LEU A 222 -20.36 4.94 9.34
CA LEU A 222 -19.69 4.50 10.57
C LEU A 222 -20.68 4.06 11.66
N ASP A 223 -21.83 4.74 11.77
CA ASP A 223 -22.94 4.34 12.64
C ASP A 223 -23.45 2.92 12.32
N LYS A 224 -23.54 2.57 11.03
CA LYS A 224 -23.91 1.21 10.62
C LYS A 224 -22.85 0.20 11.08
N ALA A 225 -21.57 0.53 11.02
CA ALA A 225 -20.52 -0.35 11.54
C ALA A 225 -20.57 -0.51 13.07
N VAL A 226 -20.85 0.57 13.81
CA VAL A 226 -21.06 0.52 15.27
C VAL A 226 -22.27 -0.36 15.62
N LYS A 227 -23.37 -0.27 14.85
CA LYS A 227 -24.56 -1.11 15.06
C LYS A 227 -24.36 -2.57 14.65
N ASN A 228 -23.40 -2.85 13.77
CA ASN A 228 -23.14 -4.17 13.21
C ASN A 228 -21.68 -4.63 13.44
N MET A 229 -21.12 -4.41 14.64
CA MET A 229 -19.70 -4.68 14.92
C MET A 229 -19.26 -6.12 14.59
N GLY A 230 -20.16 -7.08 14.80
CA GLY A 230 -19.91 -8.48 14.46
C GLY A 230 -19.94 -8.79 12.96
N ASN A 231 -20.38 -7.87 12.09
CA ASN A 231 -20.57 -8.13 10.67
C ASN A 231 -20.19 -6.93 9.77
N ILE A 232 -19.15 -6.18 10.14
CA ILE A 232 -18.74 -4.95 9.44
C ILE A 232 -18.38 -5.22 7.97
N LEU A 233 -17.72 -6.35 7.69
CA LEU A 233 -17.32 -6.71 6.32
C LEU A 233 -18.54 -6.86 5.39
N ALA A 234 -19.56 -7.62 5.79
CA ALA A 234 -20.77 -7.75 4.99
C ALA A 234 -21.56 -6.43 4.92
N THR A 235 -21.60 -5.67 6.02
CA THR A 235 -22.24 -4.34 6.09
C THR A 235 -21.69 -3.39 5.03
N TYR A 236 -20.39 -3.44 4.74
CA TYR A 236 -19.73 -2.58 3.76
C TYR A 236 -19.50 -3.21 2.39
N LYS A 237 -20.08 -4.38 2.09
CA LYS A 237 -19.89 -5.07 0.81
C LYS A 237 -20.13 -4.17 -0.41
N SER A 238 -21.31 -3.56 -0.50
CA SER A 238 -21.65 -2.69 -1.64
C SER A 238 -20.90 -1.36 -1.63
N LEU A 239 -20.60 -0.84 -0.44
CA LEU A 239 -19.88 0.43 -0.29
C LEU A 239 -18.43 0.30 -0.75
N SER A 240 -17.75 -0.78 -0.34
CA SER A 240 -16.38 -1.10 -0.76
C SER A 240 -16.29 -1.40 -2.27
N GLU A 241 -17.25 -2.12 -2.85
CA GLU A 241 -17.33 -2.30 -4.33
C GLU A 241 -17.43 -0.95 -5.06
N THR A 242 -18.24 -0.03 -4.55
CA THR A 242 -18.39 1.30 -5.15
C THR A 242 -17.08 2.07 -5.10
N HIS A 243 -16.40 2.05 -3.95
CA HIS A 243 -15.14 2.76 -3.79
C HIS A 243 -14.00 2.16 -4.62
N ALA A 244 -13.95 0.84 -4.74
CA ALA A 244 -12.94 0.14 -5.52
C ALA A 244 -13.18 0.26 -7.03
N ASN A 245 -14.40 -0.05 -7.50
CA ASN A 245 -14.67 -0.30 -8.91
C ASN A 245 -15.28 0.90 -9.66
N LYS A 246 -15.75 1.92 -8.94
CA LYS A 246 -16.38 3.11 -9.54
C LYS A 246 -15.66 4.39 -9.19
N LEU A 247 -15.29 4.56 -7.92
CA LEU A 247 -14.65 5.77 -7.43
C LEU A 247 -13.12 5.68 -7.46
N PHE A 248 -12.56 4.46 -7.53
CA PHE A 248 -11.13 4.18 -7.57
C PHE A 248 -10.34 4.91 -6.48
N VAL A 249 -10.91 4.93 -5.26
CA VAL A 249 -10.28 5.56 -4.10
C VAL A 249 -9.10 4.70 -3.65
N ASP A 250 -7.92 5.31 -3.57
CA ASP A 250 -6.72 4.65 -3.06
C ASP A 250 -6.97 4.18 -1.60
N PRO A 251 -6.72 2.90 -1.28
CA PRO A 251 -7.00 2.36 0.04
C PRO A 251 -6.32 3.12 1.20
N ASP A 252 -5.15 3.72 0.97
CA ASP A 252 -4.43 4.47 1.99
C ASP A 252 -5.22 5.70 2.46
N ASN A 253 -6.08 6.26 1.60
CA ASN A 253 -6.92 7.40 1.96
C ASN A 253 -8.03 7.02 2.95
N PHE A 254 -8.43 5.75 3.06
CA PHE A 254 -9.31 5.30 4.15
C PHE A 254 -8.61 5.36 5.51
N ARG A 255 -7.32 5.03 5.56
CA ARG A 255 -6.52 5.14 6.78
C ARG A 255 -6.38 6.61 7.20
N VAL A 256 -6.09 7.50 6.25
CA VAL A 256 -6.05 8.96 6.49
C VAL A 256 -7.35 9.46 7.12
N LEU A 257 -8.50 9.11 6.55
CA LEU A 257 -9.80 9.49 7.09
C LEU A 257 -10.05 8.90 8.49
N ALA A 258 -9.67 7.65 8.71
CA ALA A 258 -9.81 6.98 10.00
C ALA A 258 -8.95 7.61 11.10
N ASP A 259 -7.72 8.00 10.77
CA ASP A 259 -6.81 8.70 11.69
C ASP A 259 -7.36 10.08 12.03
N VAL A 260 -7.86 10.84 11.04
CA VAL A 260 -8.47 12.15 11.27
C VAL A 260 -9.74 12.05 12.12
N LEU A 261 -10.61 11.07 11.86
CA LEU A 261 -11.78 10.80 12.71
C LEU A 261 -11.37 10.54 14.16
N THR A 262 -10.33 9.73 14.37
CA THR A 262 -9.81 9.45 15.71
C THR A 262 -9.24 10.69 16.38
N ILE A 263 -8.50 11.53 15.65
CA ILE A 263 -7.97 12.80 16.16
C ILE A 263 -9.11 13.75 16.58
N VAL A 264 -10.18 13.85 15.77
CA VAL A 264 -11.33 14.71 16.08
C VAL A 264 -12.07 14.20 17.32
N ILE A 265 -12.26 12.89 17.45
CA ILE A 265 -12.86 12.28 18.65
C ILE A 265 -11.98 12.52 19.87
N ALA A 266 -10.67 12.27 19.78
CA ALA A 266 -9.73 12.50 20.88
C ALA A 266 -9.76 13.96 21.34
N ALA A 267 -9.77 14.92 20.40
CA ALA A 267 -9.86 16.34 20.72
C ALA A 267 -11.16 16.71 21.46
N LYS A 268 -12.29 16.08 21.09
CA LYS A 268 -13.58 16.31 21.76
C LYS A 268 -13.65 15.72 23.16
N PHE A 269 -13.02 14.57 23.38
CA PHE A 269 -13.07 13.85 24.64
C PHE A 269 -11.98 14.31 25.62
N GLY A 270 -10.92 14.94 25.12
CA GLY A 270 -9.80 15.41 25.93
C GLY A 270 -9.21 14.28 26.78
N ALA A 271 -8.99 14.56 28.06
CA ALA A 271 -8.46 13.58 29.02
C ALA A 271 -9.35 12.33 29.21
N SER A 272 -10.62 12.38 28.78
CA SER A 272 -11.51 11.22 28.85
C SER A 272 -11.25 10.18 27.76
N PHE A 273 -10.45 10.51 26.74
CA PHE A 273 -10.01 9.54 25.72
C PHE A 273 -8.72 8.86 26.17
N THR A 274 -8.83 8.01 27.18
CA THR A 274 -7.67 7.32 27.77
C THR A 274 -6.98 6.41 26.75
N PRO A 275 -5.72 6.01 26.98
CA PRO A 275 -5.02 5.08 26.10
C PRO A 275 -5.78 3.77 25.84
N GLU A 276 -6.52 3.26 26.82
CA GLU A 276 -7.32 2.04 26.72
C GLU A 276 -8.54 2.23 25.81
N ILE A 277 -9.21 3.38 25.93
CA ILE A 277 -10.32 3.77 25.04
C ILE A 277 -9.79 3.98 23.63
N GLN A 278 -8.66 4.67 23.48
CA GLN A 278 -8.02 4.88 22.19
C GLN A 278 -7.61 3.57 21.54
N ALA A 279 -7.03 2.62 22.29
CA ALA A 279 -6.64 1.31 21.76
C ALA A 279 -7.85 0.54 21.22
N THR A 280 -8.97 0.55 21.96
CA THR A 280 -10.23 -0.07 21.53
C THR A 280 -10.81 0.62 20.29
N TRP A 281 -10.83 1.95 20.28
CA TRP A 281 -11.32 2.74 19.14
C TRP A 281 -10.46 2.53 17.88
N GLN A 282 -9.14 2.48 18.04
CA GLN A 282 -8.20 2.22 16.95
C GLN A 282 -8.35 0.80 16.40
N LYS A 283 -8.62 -0.20 17.25
CA LYS A 283 -9.00 -1.55 16.79
C LYS A 283 -10.26 -1.49 15.91
N PHE A 284 -11.30 -0.79 16.34
CA PHE A 284 -12.52 -0.59 15.55
C PHE A 284 -12.27 0.08 14.20
N MET A 285 -11.52 1.19 14.18
CA MET A 285 -11.20 1.90 12.95
C MET A 285 -10.35 1.06 11.98
N LYS A 286 -9.41 0.24 12.48
CA LYS A 286 -8.66 -0.72 11.64
C LYS A 286 -9.57 -1.73 10.96
N VAL A 287 -10.60 -2.22 11.64
CA VAL A 287 -11.59 -3.16 11.07
C VAL A 287 -12.44 -2.46 10.00
N VAL A 288 -12.86 -1.22 10.25
CA VAL A 288 -13.58 -0.38 9.29
C VAL A 288 -12.75 -0.13 8.03
N VAL A 289 -11.48 0.25 8.18
CA VAL A 289 -10.54 0.46 7.07
C VAL A 289 -10.32 -0.84 6.30
N ALA A 290 -10.09 -1.96 7.00
CA ALA A 290 -9.93 -3.26 6.36
C ALA A 290 -11.18 -3.67 5.57
N ALA A 291 -12.38 -3.46 6.10
CA ALA A 291 -13.63 -3.76 5.39
C ALA A 291 -13.79 -2.89 4.13
N MET A 292 -13.48 -1.60 4.21
CA MET A 292 -13.54 -0.68 3.08
C MET A 292 -12.48 -0.97 2.01
N GLY A 293 -11.26 -1.32 2.42
CA GLY A 293 -10.14 -1.66 1.54
C GLY A 293 -10.09 -3.12 1.07
N SER A 294 -10.92 -4.01 1.62
CA SER A 294 -10.88 -5.47 1.38
C SER A 294 -11.01 -5.86 -0.09
N ARG A 295 -11.66 -5.02 -0.89
CA ARG A 295 -11.89 -5.23 -2.33
C ARG A 295 -10.98 -4.41 -3.22
N THR A 296 -10.22 -3.50 -2.62
CA THR A 296 -9.23 -2.68 -3.31
C THR A 296 -7.86 -3.36 -3.25
N LEU A 297 -7.82 -4.68 -3.53
CA LEU A 297 -6.58 -5.44 -3.57
C LEU A 297 -5.69 -4.83 -4.64
N VAL A 298 -4.57 -4.26 -4.18
CA VAL A 298 -3.73 -3.33 -4.91
C VAL A 298 -2.95 -4.03 -6.01
N VAL A 299 -3.06 -3.51 -7.22
CA VAL A 299 -1.97 -3.45 -8.22
C VAL A 299 -1.96 -2.13 -9.00
N TYR A 300 -2.43 -1.07 -8.35
CA TYR A 300 -2.40 0.32 -8.83
C TYR A 300 -3.47 0.80 -9.84
N PRO A 301 -4.73 0.27 -9.88
CA PRO A 301 -5.79 0.92 -10.64
C PRO A 301 -6.08 2.36 -10.17
N GLN A 302 -5.74 2.70 -8.92
CA GLN A 302 -5.85 4.06 -8.41
C GLN A 302 -4.96 5.06 -9.16
N THR A 303 -3.82 4.65 -9.72
CA THR A 303 -2.94 5.59 -10.47
C THR A 303 -3.60 6.06 -11.76
N LYS A 304 -4.47 5.24 -12.37
CA LYS A 304 -5.19 5.56 -13.60
C LYS A 304 -6.08 6.80 -13.47
N THR A 305 -6.56 7.09 -12.26
CA THR A 305 -7.39 8.27 -11.99
C THR A 305 -6.65 9.60 -12.21
N TYR A 306 -5.32 9.64 -12.08
CA TYR A 306 -4.54 10.85 -12.42
C TYR A 306 -4.52 11.13 -13.93
N PHE A 307 -4.85 10.12 -14.74
CA PHE A 307 -4.78 10.15 -16.19
C PHE A 307 -6.17 9.98 -16.83
N SER A 308 -7.26 10.25 -16.11
CA SER A 308 -8.64 10.09 -16.60
C SER A 308 -8.97 10.99 -17.82
N HIS A 309 -8.13 11.97 -18.11
CA HIS A 309 -8.23 12.85 -19.27
C HIS A 309 -7.59 12.26 -20.54
N TRP A 310 -6.85 11.15 -20.43
CA TRP A 310 -6.33 10.43 -21.60
C TRP A 310 -7.39 9.49 -22.16
N THR A 311 -7.48 9.48 -23.49
CA THR A 311 -8.42 8.63 -24.21
C THR A 311 -7.97 7.17 -24.30
N ASP A 312 -6.68 6.88 -24.07
CA ASP A 312 -6.11 5.54 -24.13
C ASP A 312 -4.99 5.34 -23.09
N LEU A 313 -5.29 4.54 -22.06
CA LEU A 313 -4.37 4.15 -20.99
C LEU A 313 -3.71 2.78 -21.22
N SER A 314 -3.88 2.18 -22.41
CA SER A 314 -3.34 0.86 -22.69
C SER A 314 -1.81 0.85 -22.72
N PRO A 315 -1.17 -0.28 -22.34
CA PRO A 315 0.28 -0.43 -22.44
C PRO A 315 0.78 -0.09 -23.85
N GLY A 316 1.72 0.85 -23.93
CA GLY A 316 2.34 1.25 -25.19
C GLY A 316 1.54 2.24 -26.04
N SER A 317 0.40 2.75 -25.55
CA SER A 317 -0.32 3.86 -26.18
C SER A 317 0.57 5.10 -26.31
N ALA A 318 0.27 5.96 -27.29
CA ALA A 318 1.01 7.20 -27.50
C ALA A 318 1.05 8.11 -26.26
N PRO A 319 -0.06 8.43 -25.56
CA PRO A 319 0.00 9.30 -24.39
C PRO A 319 0.81 8.69 -23.23
N VAL A 320 0.69 7.37 -23.00
CA VAL A 320 1.49 6.66 -21.99
C VAL A 320 2.98 6.73 -22.31
N LYS A 321 3.37 6.48 -23.56
CA LYS A 321 4.77 6.58 -24.00
C LYS A 321 5.33 7.99 -23.85
N MET A 322 4.58 9.01 -24.30
CA MET A 322 5.02 10.40 -24.21
C MET A 322 5.21 10.84 -22.75
N HIS A 323 4.28 10.51 -21.88
CA HIS A 323 4.42 10.86 -20.47
C HIS A 323 5.52 10.08 -19.78
N GLY A 324 5.71 8.79 -20.12
CA GLY A 324 6.85 8.00 -19.64
C GLY A 324 8.19 8.65 -19.98
N LEU A 325 8.33 9.21 -21.20
CA LEU A 325 9.51 10.00 -21.59
C LEU A 325 9.65 11.27 -20.74
N THR A 326 8.54 11.99 -20.46
CA THR A 326 8.57 13.15 -19.57
C THR A 326 9.04 12.79 -18.17
N VAL A 327 8.52 11.70 -17.59
CA VAL A 327 8.93 11.22 -16.27
C VAL A 327 10.42 10.87 -16.25
N MET A 328 10.89 10.07 -17.21
CA MET A 328 12.30 9.68 -17.27
C MET A 328 13.23 10.87 -17.56
N GLY A 329 12.76 11.89 -18.30
CA GLY A 329 13.45 13.16 -18.45
C GLY A 329 13.59 13.90 -17.11
N GLY A 330 12.53 13.91 -16.29
CA GLY A 330 12.58 14.45 -14.93
C GLY A 330 13.52 13.67 -13.99
N VAL A 331 13.54 12.33 -14.09
CA VAL A 331 14.49 11.50 -13.34
C VAL A 331 15.94 11.79 -13.76
N LEU A 332 16.20 11.97 -15.06
CA LEU A 332 17.52 12.32 -15.57
C LEU A 332 17.96 13.71 -15.09
N ASP A 333 17.07 14.69 -15.14
CA ASP A 333 17.32 16.02 -14.57
C ASP A 333 17.62 15.95 -13.07
N ALA A 334 16.88 15.15 -12.32
CA ALA A 334 17.14 14.91 -10.89
C ALA A 334 18.54 14.32 -10.63
N VAL A 335 19.06 13.44 -11.50
CA VAL A 335 20.44 12.93 -11.39
C VAL A 335 21.46 14.07 -11.50
N THR A 336 21.23 15.05 -12.37
CA THR A 336 22.13 16.23 -12.47
C THR A 336 22.09 17.15 -11.25
N LYS A 337 21.09 16.98 -10.38
CA LYS A 337 20.81 17.77 -9.18
C LYS A 337 20.92 16.95 -7.91
N ILE A 338 21.61 15.80 -7.94
CA ILE A 338 21.57 14.80 -6.87
C ILE A 338 22.04 15.35 -5.51
N ASP A 339 22.91 16.35 -5.50
CA ASP A 339 23.41 16.99 -4.28
C ASP A 339 22.41 17.98 -3.65
N ASP A 340 21.45 18.50 -4.42
CA ASP A 340 20.38 19.41 -3.96
C ASP A 340 19.06 19.16 -4.73
N LEU A 341 18.45 18.01 -4.44
CA LEU A 341 17.18 17.63 -5.07
C LEU A 341 16.04 18.58 -4.69
N ALA A 342 16.01 19.06 -3.45
CA ALA A 342 14.97 19.95 -2.94
C ALA A 342 14.98 21.31 -3.67
N GLY A 343 16.15 21.94 -3.77
CA GLY A 343 16.31 23.19 -4.50
C GLY A 343 16.17 22.98 -6.02
N GLY A 344 16.81 21.96 -6.56
CA GLY A 344 16.85 21.68 -7.98
C GLY A 344 15.49 21.30 -8.62
N LEU A 345 14.57 20.75 -7.83
CA LEU A 345 13.25 20.29 -8.30
C LEU A 345 12.08 21.10 -7.74
N LEU A 346 12.34 22.27 -7.15
CA LEU A 346 11.33 23.11 -6.51
C LEU A 346 10.09 23.33 -7.39
N THR A 347 10.26 23.77 -8.64
CA THR A 347 9.14 24.01 -9.56
C THR A 347 8.33 22.75 -9.86
N LEU A 348 8.99 21.58 -9.94
CA LEU A 348 8.31 20.31 -10.16
C LEU A 348 7.56 19.86 -8.90
N SER A 349 8.11 20.12 -7.72
CA SER A 349 7.46 19.91 -6.42
C SER A 349 6.20 20.76 -6.28
N GLU A 350 6.26 22.05 -6.63
CA GLU A 350 5.09 22.95 -6.63
C GLU A 350 4.01 22.51 -7.63
N LEU A 351 4.42 22.07 -8.83
CA LEU A 351 3.48 21.52 -9.82
C LEU A 351 2.75 20.28 -9.26
N HIS A 352 3.47 19.35 -8.64
CA HIS A 352 2.89 18.16 -8.04
C HIS A 352 1.98 18.53 -6.86
N ALA A 353 2.41 19.42 -5.97
CA ALA A 353 1.67 19.80 -4.77
C ALA A 353 0.41 20.63 -5.05
N PHE A 354 0.52 21.66 -5.89
CA PHE A 354 -0.52 22.67 -6.01
C PHE A 354 -1.45 22.45 -7.19
N THR A 355 -0.92 21.88 -8.29
CA THR A 355 -1.69 21.66 -9.52
C THR A 355 -2.14 20.22 -9.67
N LEU A 356 -1.20 19.26 -9.74
CA LEU A 356 -1.52 17.86 -10.04
C LEU A 356 -2.11 17.13 -8.83
N ARG A 357 -1.67 17.51 -7.63
CA ARG A 357 -2.08 16.96 -6.33
C ARG A 357 -1.98 15.43 -6.30
N VAL A 358 -0.86 14.92 -6.79
CA VAL A 358 -0.52 13.49 -6.74
C VAL A 358 -0.39 13.06 -5.29
N ASP A 359 -1.03 11.98 -4.86
CA ASP A 359 -0.87 11.51 -3.48
C ASP A 359 0.58 11.03 -3.33
N PRO A 360 1.36 11.57 -2.37
CA PRO A 360 2.77 11.21 -2.20
C PRO A 360 3.04 9.70 -2.07
N ALA A 361 2.05 8.91 -1.61
CA ALA A 361 2.17 7.45 -1.57
C ALA A 361 2.42 6.83 -2.96
N ASN A 362 1.96 7.48 -4.04
CA ASN A 362 2.12 6.99 -5.41
C ASN A 362 3.55 7.13 -5.95
N PHE A 363 4.40 7.97 -5.35
CA PHE A 363 5.81 8.02 -5.75
C PHE A 363 6.55 6.70 -5.44
N LYS A 364 6.16 6.00 -4.36
CA LYS A 364 6.73 4.68 -4.05
C LYS A 364 6.42 3.65 -5.12
N ILE A 365 5.22 3.75 -5.72
CA ILE A 365 4.75 2.85 -6.77
C ILE A 365 5.60 3.01 -8.03
N ILE A 366 5.75 4.26 -8.50
CA ILE A 366 6.54 4.52 -9.71
C ILE A 366 8.03 4.22 -9.48
N ASN A 367 8.55 4.50 -8.29
CA ASN A 367 9.93 4.15 -7.92
C ASN A 367 10.16 2.63 -8.01
N HIS A 368 9.27 1.83 -7.42
CA HIS A 368 9.37 0.37 -7.51
C HIS A 368 9.31 -0.12 -8.96
N ASN A 369 8.41 0.43 -9.78
CA ASN A 369 8.34 0.08 -11.20
C ASN A 369 9.62 0.45 -11.98
N ILE A 370 10.27 1.57 -11.65
CA ILE A 370 11.57 1.93 -12.22
C ILE A 370 12.63 0.89 -11.81
N LEU A 371 12.68 0.48 -10.53
CA LEU A 371 13.61 -0.56 -10.07
C LEU A 371 13.40 -1.89 -10.80
N VAL A 372 12.13 -2.29 -11.01
CA VAL A 372 11.77 -3.51 -11.76
C VAL A 372 12.24 -3.40 -13.22
N VAL A 373 12.01 -2.27 -13.88
CA VAL A 373 12.47 -2.04 -15.27
C VAL A 373 13.99 -2.06 -15.37
N LEU A 374 14.71 -1.41 -14.44
CA LEU A 374 16.17 -1.44 -14.41
C LEU A 374 16.70 -2.87 -14.23
N ALA A 375 16.08 -3.64 -13.35
CA ALA A 375 16.43 -5.04 -13.13
C ALA A 375 16.22 -5.89 -14.40
N MET A 376 15.12 -5.67 -15.13
CA MET A 376 14.85 -6.38 -16.40
C MET A 376 15.81 -6.03 -17.52
N LEU A 377 16.18 -4.75 -17.64
CA LEU A 377 16.99 -4.24 -18.75
C LEU A 377 18.49 -4.41 -18.51
N PHE A 378 18.92 -4.37 -17.26
CA PHE A 378 20.33 -4.43 -16.86
C PHE A 378 20.56 -5.48 -15.76
N PRO A 379 20.18 -6.75 -15.96
CA PRO A 379 20.21 -7.76 -14.89
C PRO A 379 21.61 -8.01 -14.33
N ASP A 380 22.64 -7.89 -15.17
CA ASP A 380 24.04 -8.10 -14.78
C ASP A 380 24.62 -6.89 -14.02
N ASP A 381 24.15 -5.67 -14.32
CA ASP A 381 24.59 -4.44 -13.66
C ASP A 381 23.75 -4.09 -12.41
N PHE A 382 22.51 -4.57 -12.33
CA PHE A 382 21.57 -4.22 -11.26
C PHE A 382 21.72 -5.13 -10.02
N SER A 383 22.92 -5.12 -9.45
CA SER A 383 23.26 -5.86 -8.22
C SER A 383 22.40 -5.40 -7.02
N PRO A 384 22.38 -6.13 -5.90
CA PRO A 384 21.75 -5.67 -4.66
C PRO A 384 22.29 -4.31 -4.16
N GLU A 385 23.60 -4.04 -4.33
CA GLU A 385 24.26 -2.79 -3.96
C GLU A 385 23.84 -1.62 -4.89
N VAL A 386 23.68 -1.89 -6.18
CA VAL A 386 23.15 -0.90 -7.13
C VAL A 386 21.68 -0.63 -6.81
N HIS A 387 20.89 -1.67 -6.53
CA HIS A 387 19.49 -1.53 -6.13
C HIS A 387 19.35 -0.61 -4.92
N VAL A 388 20.06 -0.86 -3.81
CA VAL A 388 19.96 0.01 -2.62
C VAL A 388 20.35 1.46 -2.92
N SER A 389 21.33 1.68 -3.80
CA SER A 389 21.75 3.03 -4.21
C SER A 389 20.67 3.74 -5.01
N VAL A 390 20.06 3.05 -5.98
CA VAL A 390 18.98 3.60 -6.81
C VAL A 390 17.70 3.80 -6.00
N ASP A 391 17.34 2.86 -5.13
CA ASP A 391 16.16 2.98 -4.26
C ASP A 391 16.28 4.20 -3.32
N LYS A 392 17.47 4.41 -2.72
CA LYS A 392 17.74 5.62 -1.92
C LYS A 392 17.62 6.90 -2.73
N PHE A 393 18.17 6.93 -3.95
CA PHE A 393 18.03 8.09 -4.84
C PHE A 393 16.56 8.38 -5.16
N LEU A 394 15.81 7.36 -5.55
CA LEU A 394 14.39 7.48 -5.88
C LEU A 394 13.54 7.87 -4.66
N ALA A 395 13.88 7.41 -3.46
CA ALA A 395 13.24 7.82 -2.22
C ALA A 395 13.49 9.31 -1.90
N ASN A 396 14.74 9.79 -2.09
CA ASN A 396 15.06 11.21 -1.93
C ASN A 396 14.40 12.09 -3.00
N LEU A 397 14.29 11.59 -4.24
CA LEU A 397 13.54 12.24 -5.30
C LEU A 397 12.05 12.38 -4.93
N ALA A 398 11.43 11.29 -4.48
CA ALA A 398 10.05 11.30 -4.02
C ALA A 398 9.83 12.28 -2.85
N LEU A 399 10.79 12.37 -1.92
CA LEU A 399 10.78 13.33 -0.83
C LEU A 399 10.81 14.76 -1.36
N ALA A 400 11.75 15.11 -2.23
CA ALA A 400 11.87 16.43 -2.83
C ALA A 400 10.59 16.86 -3.58
N LEU A 401 9.98 15.94 -4.33
CA LEU A 401 8.70 16.18 -5.03
C LEU A 401 7.51 16.35 -4.07
N SER A 402 7.63 15.89 -2.83
CA SER A 402 6.56 15.94 -1.84
C SER A 402 6.70 17.10 -0.84
N GLU A 403 7.80 17.85 -0.86
CA GLU A 403 8.10 18.88 0.15
C GLU A 403 7.05 20.00 0.23
N LYS A 404 6.40 20.35 -0.88
CA LYS A 404 5.44 21.46 -0.93
C LYS A 404 3.99 21.07 -0.61
N TYR A 405 3.74 19.83 -0.22
CA TYR A 405 2.38 19.35 0.08
C TYR A 405 1.84 19.83 1.44
N ARG A 406 2.70 20.29 2.36
CA ARG A 406 2.32 20.67 3.74
C ARG A 406 3.14 21.83 4.28
#